data_AF-X6EQF0-F1
#
_entry.id   AF-X6EQF0-F1
#
_cell.length_a   1.000
_cell.length_b   1.000
_cell.length_c   1.000
_cell.angle_alpha   90.00
_cell.angle_beta   90.00
_cell.angle_gamma   90.00
#
_symmetry.space_group_name_H-M   'P 1'
#
loop_
_entity.id
_entity.type
_entity.pdbx_description
1 polymer ?
#
loop_
_entity_poly.entity_id
_entity_poly.type
_entity_poly.pdbx_seq_one_letter_code
_entity_poly.pdbx_strand_id
1 'polypeptide(L)'
;MHSAAHGTFTAAVVVKTILTAIDVLFSEIPWPRRLLQMEYESKFASLGFVDDAHNKVLSQIGSAIRQLTPAEAKRFFGFDRKRRAYLCPHCYFAANHDWQDEWPHLAQFKTKTPGATSLHCFVCERTIEVERVACKDETCQGDAIAEGICLTCTRTQ
;
A
#
# COMPACT_ATOMS: atom_id res chain seq x y z
N MET A 1 -8.43 34.77 -30.72
CA MET A 1 -7.46 33.76 -30.23
C MET A 1 -7.76 33.48 -28.77
N HIS A 2 -8.56 32.45 -28.47
CA HIS A 2 -8.68 31.95 -27.10
C HIS A 2 -7.46 31.05 -26.87
N SER A 3 -6.46 31.56 -26.15
CA SER A 3 -5.36 30.71 -25.70
C SER A 3 -5.96 29.65 -24.78
N ALA A 4 -5.97 28.40 -25.22
CA ALA A 4 -6.35 27.29 -24.35
C ALA A 4 -5.43 27.35 -23.13
N ALA A 5 -6.01 27.44 -21.93
CA ALA A 5 -5.24 27.36 -20.70
C ALA A 5 -4.37 26.10 -20.77
N HIS A 6 -3.05 26.25 -20.63
CA HIS A 6 -2.13 25.11 -20.64
C HIS A 6 -2.61 24.10 -19.58
N GLY A 7 -3.12 22.95 -20.02
CA GLY A 7 -3.56 21.91 -19.11
C GLY A 7 -2.40 21.52 -18.22
N THR A 8 -2.53 21.70 -16.91
CA THR A 8 -1.49 21.36 -15.96
C THR A 8 -1.40 19.83 -15.84
N PHE A 9 -0.40 19.26 -16.50
CA PHE A 9 -0.08 17.84 -16.42
C PHE A 9 0.65 17.56 -15.10
N THR A 10 -0.12 17.29 -14.04
CA THR A 10 0.42 16.98 -12.70
C THR A 10 0.45 15.47 -12.45
N ALA A 11 1.32 15.01 -11.54
CA ALA A 11 1.37 13.61 -11.13
C ALA A 11 0.00 13.10 -10.65
N ALA A 12 -0.77 13.93 -9.96
CA ALA A 12 -2.13 13.60 -9.53
C ALA A 12 -3.09 13.34 -10.71
N VAL A 13 -3.05 14.18 -11.76
CA VAL A 13 -3.86 13.99 -12.97
C VAL A 13 -3.47 12.69 -13.67
N VAL A 14 -2.17 12.40 -13.77
CA VAL A 14 -1.66 11.17 -14.39
C VAL A 14 -2.14 9.93 -13.63
N VAL A 15 -1.89 9.88 -12.32
CA VAL A 15 -2.28 8.74 -11.48
C VAL A 15 -3.79 8.52 -11.53
N LYS A 16 -4.58 9.59 -11.40
CA LYS A 16 -6.05 9.50 -11.49
C LYS A 16 -6.52 8.97 -12.84
N THR A 17 -5.91 9.43 -13.93
CA THR A 17 -6.27 8.99 -15.29
C THR A 17 -5.96 7.51 -15.47
N ILE A 18 -4.78 7.06 -15.03
CA ILE A 18 -4.38 5.65 -15.07
C ILE A 18 -5.37 4.80 -14.26
N LEU A 19 -5.66 5.18 -13.02
CA LEU A 19 -6.58 4.42 -12.17
C LEU A 19 -8.00 4.39 -12.73
N THR A 20 -8.47 5.49 -13.31
CA THR A 20 -9.78 5.54 -13.96
C THR A 20 -9.83 4.62 -15.18
N ALA A 21 -8.78 4.61 -16.01
CA ALA A 21 -8.70 3.72 -17.14
C ALA A 21 -8.68 2.24 -16.70
N ILE A 22 -7.94 1.92 -15.63
CA ILE A 22 -7.88 0.56 -15.08
C ILE A 22 -9.22 0.15 -14.49
N ASP A 23 -9.88 1.02 -13.72
CA ASP A 23 -11.21 0.79 -13.15
C ASP A 23 -12.27 0.53 -14.23
N VAL A 24 -12.19 1.21 -15.38
CA VAL A 24 -13.15 1.04 -16.49
C VAL A 24 -12.83 -0.18 -17.35
N LEU A 25 -11.55 -0.40 -17.68
CA LEU A 25 -11.15 -1.41 -18.66
C LEU A 25 -10.84 -2.77 -18.02
N PHE A 26 -10.53 -2.81 -16.73
CA PHE A 26 -9.95 -3.98 -16.07
C PHE A 26 -10.46 -4.15 -14.61
N SER A 27 -11.74 -3.88 -14.37
CA SER A 27 -12.36 -3.94 -13.04
C SER A 27 -12.35 -5.31 -12.36
N GLU A 28 -12.11 -6.40 -13.10
CA GLU A 28 -12.12 -7.76 -12.56
C GLU A 28 -10.95 -8.04 -11.59
N ILE A 29 -9.82 -7.35 -11.77
CA ILE A 29 -8.61 -7.56 -10.99
C ILE A 29 -8.20 -6.23 -10.34
N PRO A 30 -8.11 -6.16 -9.00
CA PRO A 30 -7.61 -4.98 -8.32
C PRO A 30 -6.22 -4.60 -8.83
N TRP A 31 -6.00 -3.29 -9.03
CA TRP A 31 -4.74 -2.80 -9.59
C TRP A 31 -3.48 -3.31 -8.86
N PRO A 32 -3.41 -3.38 -7.52
CA PRO A 32 -2.23 -3.92 -6.84
C PRO A 32 -1.93 -5.37 -7.21
N ARG A 33 -2.96 -6.23 -7.31
CA ARG A 33 -2.78 -7.64 -7.74
C ARG A 33 -2.25 -7.71 -9.16
N ARG A 34 -2.78 -6.87 -10.07
CA ARG A 34 -2.30 -6.79 -11.45
C ARG A 34 -0.84 -6.36 -11.52
N LEU A 35 -0.43 -5.36 -10.73
CA LEU A 35 0.97 -4.93 -10.69
C LEU A 35 1.89 -6.05 -10.18
N LEU A 36 1.48 -6.79 -9.14
CA LEU A 36 2.24 -7.95 -8.67
C LEU A 36 2.40 -8.98 -9.80
N GLN A 37 1.32 -9.36 -10.48
CA GLN A 37 1.39 -10.28 -11.62
C GLN A 37 2.35 -9.77 -12.71
N MET A 38 2.23 -8.50 -13.10
CA MET A 38 3.07 -7.91 -14.13
C MET A 38 4.56 -7.90 -13.78
N GLU A 39 4.92 -7.60 -12.53
CA GLU A 39 6.32 -7.57 -12.10
C GLU A 39 6.90 -8.99 -11.97
N TYR A 40 6.15 -9.93 -11.38
CA TYR A 40 6.57 -11.33 -11.23
C TYR A 40 6.60 -12.11 -12.55
N GLU A 41 5.77 -11.74 -13.53
CA GLU A 41 5.75 -12.35 -14.87
C GLU A 41 6.54 -11.54 -15.91
N SER A 42 7.22 -10.47 -15.48
CA SER A 42 7.95 -9.60 -16.39
C SER A 42 9.07 -10.35 -17.11
N LYS A 43 9.49 -9.85 -18.28
CA LYS A 43 10.65 -10.43 -19.00
C LYS A 43 11.91 -10.46 -18.13
N PHE A 44 12.05 -9.53 -17.18
CA PHE A 44 13.17 -9.48 -16.24
C PHE A 44 13.08 -10.55 -15.15
N ALA A 45 11.89 -11.12 -14.89
CA ALA A 45 11.72 -12.29 -14.04
C ALA A 45 12.48 -13.50 -14.57
N SER A 46 12.48 -13.70 -15.90
CA SER A 46 13.26 -14.77 -16.52
C SER A 46 14.78 -14.60 -16.39
N LEU A 47 15.25 -13.41 -15.98
CA LEU A 47 16.65 -13.09 -15.74
C LEU A 47 17.02 -13.07 -14.25
N GLY A 48 16.09 -13.45 -13.35
CA GLY A 48 16.33 -13.49 -11.90
C GLY A 48 16.23 -12.14 -11.19
N PHE A 49 15.81 -11.07 -11.86
CA PHE A 49 15.65 -9.73 -11.25
C PHE A 49 14.27 -9.53 -10.57
N VAL A 50 13.76 -10.56 -9.88
CA VAL A 50 12.44 -10.54 -9.21
C VAL A 50 12.50 -10.28 -7.71
N ASP A 51 13.69 -10.29 -7.12
CA ASP A 51 13.84 -10.24 -5.66
C ASP A 51 13.23 -8.97 -5.04
N ASP A 52 13.17 -7.87 -5.79
CA ASP A 52 12.59 -6.59 -5.37
C ASP A 52 11.21 -6.29 -6.00
N ALA A 53 10.60 -7.24 -6.71
CA ALA A 53 9.31 -7.06 -7.38
C ALA A 53 8.21 -6.63 -6.39
N HIS A 54 8.16 -7.27 -5.21
CA HIS A 54 7.20 -6.91 -4.17
C HIS A 54 7.42 -5.48 -3.67
N ASN A 55 8.67 -5.11 -3.40
CA ASN A 55 9.08 -3.79 -2.95
C ASN A 55 8.67 -2.69 -3.95
N LYS A 56 8.93 -2.93 -5.24
CA LYS A 56 8.54 -2.02 -6.33
C LYS A 56 7.04 -1.77 -6.34
N VAL A 57 6.22 -2.82 -6.27
CA VAL A 57 4.77 -2.67 -6.25
C VAL A 57 4.30 -1.89 -5.02
N LEU A 58 4.81 -2.21 -3.82
CA LEU A 58 4.47 -1.48 -2.59
C LEU A 58 4.80 0.02 -2.72
N SER A 59 5.97 0.36 -3.26
CA SER A 59 6.41 1.75 -3.47
C SER A 59 5.55 2.47 -4.52
N GLN A 60 5.20 1.81 -5.62
CA GLN A 60 4.32 2.36 -6.65
C GLN A 60 2.92 2.66 -6.09
N ILE A 61 2.33 1.71 -5.35
CA ILE A 61 1.02 1.89 -4.71
C ILE A 61 1.07 3.00 -3.66
N GLY A 62 2.09 3.00 -2.79
CA GLY A 62 2.26 4.04 -1.78
C GLY A 62 2.40 5.43 -2.41
N SER A 63 3.15 5.53 -3.51
CA SER A 63 3.29 6.77 -4.28
C SER A 63 1.98 7.21 -4.92
N ALA A 64 1.21 6.28 -5.50
CA ALA A 64 -0.09 6.58 -6.09
C ALA A 64 -1.06 7.13 -5.04
N ILE A 65 -1.16 6.49 -3.87
CA ILE A 65 -2.05 6.95 -2.79
C ILE A 65 -1.73 8.37 -2.32
N ARG A 66 -0.44 8.75 -2.28
CA ARG A 66 -0.04 10.12 -1.92
C ARG A 66 -0.59 11.18 -2.89
N GLN A 67 -0.83 10.81 -4.15
CA GLN A 67 -1.36 11.71 -5.18
C GLN A 67 -2.89 11.80 -5.20
N LEU A 68 -3.60 10.90 -4.48
CA LEU A 68 -5.06 10.84 -4.50
C LEU A 68 -5.71 11.65 -3.39
N THR A 69 -6.85 12.28 -3.66
CA THR A 69 -7.71 12.81 -2.59
C THR A 69 -8.24 11.67 -1.69
N PRO A 70 -8.68 11.95 -0.45
CA PRO A 70 -9.30 10.94 0.40
C PRO A 70 -10.50 10.21 -0.23
N ALA A 71 -11.29 10.92 -1.04
CA ALA A 71 -12.42 10.33 -1.76
C ALA A 71 -11.96 9.37 -2.86
N GLU A 72 -10.92 9.73 -3.61
CA GLU A 72 -10.35 8.90 -4.67
C GLU A 72 -9.64 7.66 -4.10
N ALA A 73 -8.85 7.80 -3.03
CA ALA A 73 -8.22 6.66 -2.36
C ALA A 73 -9.26 5.66 -1.83
N LYS A 74 -10.37 6.16 -1.27
CA LYS A 74 -11.48 5.33 -0.83
C LYS A 74 -12.20 4.67 -2.01
N ARG A 75 -12.42 5.39 -3.11
CA ARG A 75 -13.06 4.85 -4.33
C ARG A 75 -12.23 3.74 -4.96
N PHE A 76 -10.95 3.99 -5.22
CA PHE A 76 -10.10 3.08 -6.00
C PHE A 76 -9.55 1.91 -5.18
N PHE A 77 -9.32 2.10 -3.87
CA PHE A 77 -8.66 1.10 -3.03
C PHE A 77 -9.43 0.71 -1.77
N GLY A 78 -10.58 1.33 -1.49
CA GLY A 78 -11.25 1.18 -0.19
C GLY A 78 -10.45 1.76 0.98
N PHE A 79 -9.39 2.52 0.72
CA PHE A 79 -8.46 3.02 1.72
C PHE A 79 -8.91 4.39 2.26
N ASP A 80 -9.16 4.46 3.58
CA ASP A 80 -9.61 5.69 4.22
C ASP A 80 -8.41 6.48 4.75
N ARG A 81 -7.95 7.48 4.00
CA ARG A 81 -6.79 8.33 4.37
C ARG A 81 -6.93 9.05 5.72
N LYS A 82 -8.14 9.13 6.29
CA LYS A 82 -8.37 9.75 7.61
C LYS A 82 -8.15 8.78 8.77
N ARG A 83 -7.98 7.49 8.48
CA ARG A 83 -7.71 6.46 9.49
C ARG A 83 -6.23 6.14 9.54
N ARG A 84 -5.77 5.76 10.73
CA ARG A 84 -4.40 5.27 10.91
C ARG A 84 -4.15 4.09 9.98
N ALA A 85 -3.06 4.17 9.24
CA ALA A 85 -2.57 3.09 8.41
C ALA A 85 -1.42 2.38 9.14
N TYR A 86 -1.27 1.10 8.83
CA TYR A 86 -0.28 0.21 9.41
C TYR A 86 0.48 -0.48 8.28
N LEU A 87 1.66 -0.99 8.63
CA LEU A 87 2.39 -1.94 7.80
C LEU A 87 1.58 -3.23 7.68
N CYS A 88 1.55 -3.81 6.48
CA CYS A 88 1.05 -5.17 6.32
C CYS A 88 2.19 -6.16 6.62
N PRO A 89 2.09 -7.00 7.68
CA PRO A 89 3.16 -7.95 8.00
C PRO A 89 3.41 -8.94 6.86
N HIS A 90 2.36 -9.44 6.20
CA HIS A 90 2.53 -10.33 5.06
C HIS A 90 3.30 -9.68 3.89
N CYS A 91 2.97 -8.43 3.52
CA CYS A 91 3.72 -7.73 2.46
C CYS A 91 5.13 -7.39 2.89
N TYR A 92 5.34 -7.13 4.18
CA TYR A 92 6.67 -6.89 4.73
C TYR A 92 7.54 -8.14 4.59
N PHE A 93 7.12 -9.30 5.11
CA PHE A 93 7.91 -10.53 5.01
C PHE A 93 8.02 -11.12 3.60
N ALA A 94 7.11 -10.77 2.69
CA ALA A 94 7.20 -11.16 1.29
C ALA A 94 8.15 -10.28 0.46
N ALA A 95 8.61 -9.15 1.00
CA ALA A 95 9.49 -8.21 0.32
C ALA A 95 10.95 -8.43 0.72
N ASN A 96 11.88 -7.98 -0.12
CA ASN A 96 13.31 -8.00 0.18
C ASN A 96 13.67 -6.90 1.21
N HIS A 97 14.49 -7.23 2.22
CA HIS A 97 14.82 -6.29 3.32
C HIS A 97 16.21 -5.67 3.20
N ASP A 98 17.02 -6.07 2.23
CA ASP A 98 18.44 -5.70 2.14
C ASP A 98 18.65 -4.21 1.83
N TRP A 99 17.69 -3.56 1.16
CA TRP A 99 17.88 -2.21 0.61
C TRP A 99 16.67 -1.27 0.80
N GLN A 100 15.71 -1.61 1.67
CA GLN A 100 14.50 -0.80 1.87
C GLN A 100 14.42 -0.18 3.28
N ASP A 101 14.67 1.13 3.33
CA ASP A 101 14.63 1.91 4.57
C ASP A 101 13.22 2.34 4.98
N GLU A 102 12.35 2.65 4.01
CA GLU A 102 10.98 3.15 4.27
C GLU A 102 9.91 2.20 3.73
N TRP A 103 8.95 1.84 4.59
CA TRP A 103 7.88 0.91 4.26
C TRP A 103 6.53 1.62 4.19
N PRO A 104 5.76 1.44 3.09
CA PRO A 104 4.47 2.09 2.98
C PRO A 104 3.43 1.42 3.89
N HIS A 105 2.72 2.25 4.67
CA HIS A 105 1.61 1.80 5.50
C HIS A 105 0.33 1.67 4.67
N LEU A 106 0.06 0.46 4.19
CA LEU A 106 -1.02 0.15 3.24
C LEU A 106 -2.10 -0.77 3.82
N ALA A 107 -2.09 -1.00 5.13
CA ALA A 107 -3.08 -1.80 5.83
C ALA A 107 -3.90 -0.96 6.82
N GLN A 108 -5.18 -1.30 7.01
CA GLN A 108 -6.09 -0.64 7.95
C GLN A 108 -7.00 -1.67 8.62
N PHE A 109 -7.37 -1.42 9.87
CA PHE A 109 -8.36 -2.27 10.55
C PHE A 109 -9.70 -2.22 9.81
N LYS A 110 -10.39 -3.36 9.69
CA LYS A 110 -11.71 -3.39 9.03
C LYS A 110 -12.74 -2.54 9.77
N THR A 111 -12.73 -2.61 11.10
CA THR A 111 -13.64 -1.85 11.97
C THR A 111 -12.93 -0.67 12.62
N LYS A 112 -13.71 0.35 13.00
CA LYS A 112 -13.21 1.53 13.76
C LYS A 112 -13.24 1.31 15.27
N THR A 113 -13.65 0.13 15.72
CA THR A 113 -13.82 -0.19 17.13
C THR A 113 -12.46 -0.18 17.84
N PRO A 114 -12.35 0.45 19.02
CA PRO A 114 -11.18 0.28 19.88
C PRO A 114 -10.88 -1.21 20.11
N GLY A 115 -9.60 -1.59 20.04
CA GLY A 115 -9.18 -2.98 20.21
C GLY A 115 -9.43 -3.89 19.01
N ALA A 116 -9.84 -3.38 17.84
CA ALA A 116 -9.93 -4.18 16.63
C ALA A 116 -8.58 -4.87 16.32
N THR A 117 -8.62 -6.18 16.05
CA THR A 117 -7.45 -7.02 15.76
C THR A 117 -7.35 -7.39 14.29
N SER A 118 -8.45 -7.27 13.54
CA SER A 118 -8.52 -7.69 12.14
C SER A 118 -8.03 -6.59 11.19
N LEU A 119 -6.78 -6.71 10.76
CA LEU A 119 -6.08 -5.77 9.89
C LEU A 119 -6.18 -6.22 8.42
N HIS A 120 -6.68 -5.36 7.53
CA HIS A 120 -6.79 -5.65 6.11
C HIS A 120 -5.80 -4.84 5.29
N CYS A 121 -5.09 -5.50 4.38
CA CYS A 121 -4.25 -4.84 3.38
C CYS A 121 -4.90 -4.95 2.01
N PHE A 122 -5.11 -3.83 1.34
CA PHE A 122 -5.71 -3.82 0.00
C PHE A 122 -4.73 -4.21 -1.12
N VAL A 123 -3.42 -4.33 -0.81
CA VAL A 123 -2.40 -4.76 -1.80
C VAL A 123 -2.39 -6.27 -1.98
N CYS A 124 -2.19 -7.01 -0.90
CA CYS A 124 -2.23 -8.48 -0.93
C CYS A 124 -3.63 -9.06 -0.68
N GLU A 125 -4.61 -8.19 -0.38
CA GLU A 125 -6.00 -8.51 -0.08
C GLU A 125 -6.21 -9.43 1.13
N ARG A 126 -5.15 -9.67 1.91
CA ARG A 126 -5.21 -10.49 3.12
C ARG A 126 -5.81 -9.72 4.28
N THR A 127 -6.44 -10.49 5.16
CA THR A 127 -6.85 -10.04 6.48
C THR A 127 -6.03 -10.82 7.49
N ILE A 128 -5.38 -10.11 8.41
CA ILE A 128 -4.39 -10.65 9.34
C ILE A 128 -4.83 -10.23 10.74
N GLU A 129 -4.85 -11.18 11.66
CA GLU A 129 -5.09 -10.89 13.07
C GLU A 129 -3.79 -10.40 13.70
N VAL A 130 -3.88 -9.31 14.47
CA VAL A 130 -2.73 -8.67 15.11
C VAL A 130 -2.99 -8.48 16.60
N GLU A 131 -1.91 -8.47 17.38
CA GLU A 131 -1.97 -8.23 18.81
C GLU A 131 -2.04 -6.73 19.10
N ARG A 132 -2.90 -6.35 20.06
CA ARG A 132 -3.06 -4.96 20.50
C ARG A 132 -2.26 -4.72 21.77
N VAL A 133 -0.96 -4.51 21.60
CA VAL A 133 0.01 -4.23 22.68
C VAL A 133 0.83 -3.01 22.29
N ALA A 134 1.12 -2.15 23.28
CA ALA A 134 1.96 -0.98 23.07
C ALA A 134 3.37 -1.37 22.63
N CYS A 135 3.91 -0.63 21.67
CA CYS A 135 5.28 -0.81 21.21
C CYS A 135 6.28 -0.60 22.36
N LYS A 136 7.28 -1.49 22.49
CA LYS A 136 8.33 -1.39 23.51
C LYS A 136 9.25 -0.17 23.35
N ASP A 137 9.34 0.36 22.14
CA ASP A 137 10.06 1.59 21.85
C ASP A 137 9.26 2.82 22.27
N GLU A 138 9.77 3.53 23.28
CA GLU A 138 9.14 4.73 23.87
C GLU A 138 8.91 5.86 22.85
N THR A 139 9.69 5.89 21.75
CA THR A 139 9.52 6.89 20.68
C THR A 139 8.39 6.54 19.72
N CYS A 140 7.87 5.31 19.75
CA CYS A 140 6.81 4.85 18.87
C CYS A 140 5.46 4.76 19.59
N GLN A 141 4.47 5.50 19.09
CA GLN A 141 3.07 5.44 19.57
C GLN A 141 2.29 4.27 18.94
N GLY A 142 2.97 3.19 18.59
CA GLY A 142 2.44 1.99 17.95
C GLY A 142 1.72 1.09 18.94
N ASP A 143 0.66 0.42 18.48
CA ASP A 143 -0.18 -0.44 19.34
C ASP A 143 -0.68 -1.71 18.62
N ALA A 144 -0.04 -2.07 17.49
CA ALA A 144 -0.37 -3.22 16.69
C ALA A 144 0.91 -4.00 16.38
N ILE A 145 0.97 -5.23 16.88
CA ILE A 145 2.13 -6.12 16.78
C ILE A 145 1.72 -7.37 16.00
N ALA A 146 2.57 -7.81 15.07
CA ALA A 146 2.41 -9.10 14.41
C ALA A 146 3.78 -9.69 14.10
N GLU A 147 3.91 -11.00 14.24
CA GLU A 147 5.15 -11.73 13.92
C GLU A 147 6.41 -11.12 14.59
N GLY A 148 6.24 -10.64 15.83
CA GLY A 148 7.33 -10.07 16.63
C GLY A 148 7.77 -8.66 16.21
N ILE A 149 7.07 -7.96 15.32
CA ILE A 149 7.39 -6.58 14.91
C ILE A 149 6.24 -5.60 15.15
N CYS A 150 6.59 -4.33 15.39
CA CYS A 150 5.60 -3.25 15.45
C CYS A 150 5.19 -2.82 14.04
N LEU A 151 3.89 -2.83 13.76
CA LEU A 151 3.33 -2.47 12.45
C LEU A 151 3.29 -0.95 12.21
N THR A 152 3.90 -0.15 13.08
CA THR A 152 4.09 1.31 12.90
C THR A 152 5.56 1.68 12.67
N CYS A 153 6.51 1.05 13.37
CA CYS A 153 7.94 1.42 13.30
C CYS A 153 8.88 0.29 12.90
N THR A 154 8.35 -0.89 12.59
CA THR A 154 9.07 -2.10 12.15
C THR A 154 10.09 -2.70 13.12
N ARG A 155 10.29 -2.09 14.30
CA ARG A 155 11.18 -2.62 15.33
C ARG A 155 10.62 -3.91 15.94
N THR A 156 11.53 -4.82 16.30
CA THR A 156 11.24 -6.05 17.03
C THR A 156 10.62 -5.75 18.41
N GLN A 157 9.67 -6.59 18.82
CA GLN A 157 8.86 -6.46 20.04
C GLN A 157 9.09 -7.60 21.00
#